data_AF-A0A380THD0-F1
#
_entry.id   AF-A0A380THD0-F1
#
_cell.length_a   1.000
_cell.length_b   1.000
_cell.length_c   1.000
_cell.angle_alpha   90.00
_cell.angle_beta   90.00
_cell.angle_gamma   90.00
#
_symmetry.space_group_name_H-M   'P 1'
#
loop_
_entity.id
_entity.type
_entity.pdbx_description
1 polymer ?
#
loop_
_entity_poly.entity_id
_entity_poly.type
_entity_poly.pdbx_seq_one_letter_code
_entity_poly.pdbx_strand_id
1 'polypeptide(L)'
;MGDGRGHAEEITPAKLESVNRHFPLTLGSVLADDCRPFAVATAAPWFAALEDLALTALAERLEPDTLADRLEAIGPPTVPPPPGASIAPDGAGTLLRSWPLAADAEDRGPEEIYPRALDDLADERFGAVSLWWTQGSDAIEPVMRLYRGLPHEDEFATFLTNLRPEPAAAEDAAAAPDAKSIALECDR
;
A
#
# COMPACT_ATOMS: atom_id res chain seq x y z
N MET A 1 -19.50 -0.66 -9.85
CA MET A 1 -18.42 -0.28 -10.79
C MET A 1 -17.60 0.76 -10.06
N GLY A 2 -16.78 0.27 -9.12
CA GLY A 2 -15.98 1.12 -8.23
C GLY A 2 -14.73 1.58 -8.97
N ASP A 3 -14.34 2.83 -8.72
CA ASP A 3 -13.12 3.45 -9.25
C ASP A 3 -11.91 2.59 -8.86
N GLY A 4 -11.30 1.94 -9.85
CA GLY A 4 -10.30 0.87 -9.68
C GLY A 4 -8.88 1.36 -9.45
N ARG A 5 -8.71 2.57 -8.91
CA ARG A 5 -7.40 3.23 -8.82
C ARG A 5 -6.58 2.65 -7.68
N GLY A 6 -5.33 2.32 -7.97
CA GLY A 6 -4.33 2.00 -6.97
C GLY A 6 -3.85 3.25 -6.25
N HIS A 7 -3.63 3.15 -4.94
CA HIS A 7 -3.05 4.21 -4.13
C HIS A 7 -1.78 3.70 -3.46
N ALA A 8 -0.70 4.47 -3.54
CA ALA A 8 0.52 4.23 -2.77
C ALA A 8 0.73 5.41 -1.83
N GLU A 9 0.81 5.11 -0.53
CA GLU A 9 0.88 6.10 0.53
C GLU A 9 2.03 5.75 1.48
N GLU A 10 2.76 6.78 1.88
CA GLU A 10 3.67 6.75 3.02
C GLU A 10 3.07 7.61 4.13
N ILE A 11 2.96 7.03 5.33
CA ILE A 11 2.45 7.71 6.52
C ILE A 11 3.59 7.93 7.50
N THR A 12 3.95 9.18 7.73
CA THR A 12 4.90 9.57 8.78
C THR A 12 4.16 10.29 9.91
N PRO A 13 4.45 9.98 11.20
CA PRO A 13 3.89 10.74 12.30
C PRO A 13 4.53 12.14 12.33
N ALA A 14 3.80 13.16 11.87
CA ALA A 14 4.22 14.55 11.92
C ALA A 14 3.59 15.31 13.11
N LYS A 15 4.31 16.32 13.58
CA LYS A 15 3.97 17.29 14.65
C LYS A 15 3.97 18.69 14.01
N LEU A 16 3.15 19.70 14.31
CA LEU A 16 1.97 19.95 15.13
C LEU A 16 1.23 21.06 14.35
N GLU A 17 -0.09 21.03 14.22
CA GLU A 17 -0.79 22.27 13.87
C GLU A 17 -0.65 23.29 15.02
N SER A 18 -0.77 24.59 14.72
CA SER A 18 -0.71 25.72 15.68
C SER A 18 -1.66 25.62 16.89
N VAL A 19 -2.50 24.58 16.96
CA VAL A 19 -3.53 24.33 17.97
C VAL A 19 -3.32 23.01 18.75
N ASN A 20 -2.11 22.42 18.74
CA ASN A 20 -1.77 21.23 19.55
C ASN A 20 -2.52 19.95 19.16
N ARG A 21 -2.90 19.83 17.89
CA ARG A 21 -3.49 18.62 17.30
C ARG A 21 -2.40 17.82 16.57
N HIS A 22 -2.44 16.50 16.74
CA HIS A 22 -1.52 15.57 16.09
C HIS A 22 -2.29 14.86 14.97
N PHE A 23 -1.87 15.08 13.73
CA PHE A 23 -2.35 14.37 12.56
C PHE A 23 -1.15 13.83 11.79
N PRO A 24 -1.24 12.59 11.26
CA PRO A 24 -0.18 12.06 10.42
C PRO A 24 -0.03 12.91 9.16
N LEU A 25 1.21 13.04 8.69
CA LEU A 25 1.48 13.54 7.35
C LEU A 25 1.50 12.33 6.42
N THR A 26 0.67 12.38 5.38
CA THR A 26 0.64 11.35 4.34
C THR A 26 1.14 11.94 3.04
N LEU A 27 2.20 11.35 2.48
CA LEU A 27 2.68 11.62 1.13
C LEU A 27 2.33 10.43 0.25
N GLY A 28 1.74 10.67 -0.91
CA GLY A 28 1.27 9.58 -1.75
C GLY A 28 1.03 9.98 -3.19
N SER A 29 0.90 8.96 -4.03
CA SER A 29 0.59 9.11 -5.44
C SER A 29 -0.60 8.23 -5.83
N VAL A 30 -1.47 8.77 -6.68
CA VAL A 30 -2.53 8.00 -7.33
C VAL A 30 -1.90 7.30 -8.51
N LEU A 31 -2.03 5.97 -8.54
CA LEU A 31 -1.44 5.13 -9.54
C LEU A 31 -2.47 4.71 -10.59
N ALA A 32 -1.98 4.28 -11.75
CA ALA A 32 -2.82 3.67 -12.77
C ALA A 32 -3.40 2.34 -12.29
N ASP A 33 -4.55 1.94 -12.84
CA ASP A 33 -5.30 0.73 -12.44
C ASP A 33 -4.51 -0.58 -12.67
N ASP A 34 -3.47 -0.55 -13.50
CA ASP A 34 -2.60 -1.69 -13.78
C ASP A 34 -1.43 -1.81 -12.79
N CYS A 35 -1.22 -0.80 -11.93
CA CYS A 35 -0.22 -0.84 -10.88
C CYS A 35 -0.66 -1.80 -9.77
N ARG A 36 0.23 -2.74 -9.43
CA ARG A 36 -0.08 -3.78 -8.44
C ARG A 36 0.72 -3.59 -7.14
N PRO A 37 0.15 -3.87 -5.96
CA PRO A 37 0.77 -3.52 -4.67
C PRO A 37 2.17 -4.08 -4.47
N PHE A 38 2.43 -5.34 -4.83
CA PHE A 38 3.76 -5.93 -4.64
C PHE A 38 4.77 -5.40 -5.66
N ALA A 39 4.34 -5.13 -6.89
CA ALA A 39 5.20 -4.46 -7.88
C ALA A 39 5.58 -3.04 -7.43
N VAL A 40 4.63 -2.26 -6.91
CA VAL A 40 4.88 -0.91 -6.38
C VAL A 40 5.85 -0.96 -5.20
N ALA A 41 5.72 -1.96 -4.31
CA ALA A 41 6.60 -2.13 -3.15
C ALA A 41 8.08 -2.33 -3.52
N THR A 42 8.40 -2.68 -4.77
CA THR A 42 9.80 -2.77 -5.24
C THR A 42 10.42 -1.42 -5.60
N ALA A 43 9.63 -0.34 -5.66
CA ALA A 43 10.11 1.01 -5.96
C ALA A 43 10.81 1.67 -4.75
N ALA A 44 11.74 0.95 -4.11
CA ALA A 44 12.42 1.39 -2.89
C ALA A 44 13.04 2.80 -2.97
N PRO A 45 13.67 3.23 -4.09
CA PRO A 45 14.19 4.59 -4.19
C PRO A 45 13.11 5.68 -4.11
N TRP A 46 11.89 5.38 -4.56
CA TRP A 46 10.77 6.34 -4.52
C TRP A 46 10.30 6.54 -3.07
N PHE A 47 10.10 5.45 -2.32
CA PHE A 47 9.77 5.53 -0.89
C PHE A 47 10.87 6.21 -0.09
N ALA A 48 12.15 5.92 -0.36
CA ALA A 48 13.26 6.60 0.32
C ALA A 48 13.27 8.12 0.07
N ALA A 49 12.89 8.57 -1.13
CA ALA A 49 12.79 9.99 -1.46
C ALA A 49 11.61 10.67 -0.74
N LEU A 50 10.47 9.97 -0.61
CA LEU A 50 9.33 10.46 0.16
C LEU A 50 9.63 10.56 1.65
N GLU A 51 10.31 9.55 2.22
CA GLU A 51 10.74 9.55 3.62
C GLU A 51 11.69 10.71 3.91
N ASP A 52 12.69 10.93 3.06
CA ASP A 52 13.62 12.06 3.22
C ASP A 52 12.90 13.41 3.14
N LEU A 53 11.92 13.54 2.23
CA LEU A 53 11.09 14.74 2.13
C LEU A 53 10.24 14.96 3.38
N ALA A 54 9.61 13.91 3.91
CA ALA A 54 8.80 13.98 5.13
C ALA A 54 9.64 14.36 6.36
N LEU A 55 10.82 13.74 6.51
CA LEU A 55 11.77 14.08 7.58
C LEU A 55 12.27 15.51 7.46
N THR A 56 12.57 15.97 6.25
CA THR A 56 12.98 17.36 5.98
C THR A 56 11.85 18.34 6.30
N ALA A 57 10.62 18.03 5.87
CA ALA A 57 9.44 18.83 6.19
C ALA A 57 9.27 19.02 7.69
N LEU A 58 9.47 17.95 8.48
CA LEU A 58 9.41 17.98 9.92
C LEU A 58 10.57 18.77 10.56
N ALA A 59 11.80 18.54 10.11
CA ALA A 59 13.00 19.15 10.68
C ALA A 59 13.09 20.66 10.40
N GLU A 60 12.79 21.06 9.16
CA GLU A 60 12.92 22.44 8.69
C GLU A 60 11.63 23.25 8.84
N ARG A 61 10.50 22.59 9.16
CA ARG A 61 9.15 23.18 9.11
C ARG A 61 8.90 23.81 7.75
N LEU A 62 9.00 22.99 6.69
CA LEU A 62 8.75 23.46 5.34
C LEU A 62 7.34 24.04 5.22
N GLU A 63 7.25 25.16 4.52
CA GLU A 63 5.94 25.74 4.16
C GLU A 63 5.22 24.82 3.17
N PRO A 64 3.87 24.76 3.20
CA PRO A 64 3.08 23.85 2.38
C PRO A 64 3.41 23.91 0.87
N ASP A 65 3.59 25.12 0.33
CA ASP A 65 3.90 25.31 -1.09
C ASP A 65 5.27 24.71 -1.46
N THR A 66 6.27 24.87 -0.59
CA THR A 66 7.61 24.29 -0.81
C THR A 66 7.58 22.76 -0.71
N LEU A 67 6.77 22.21 0.20
CA LEU A 67 6.56 20.76 0.28
C LEU A 67 5.90 20.24 -1.00
N ALA A 68 4.88 20.92 -1.50
CA ALA A 68 4.19 20.56 -2.74
C ALA A 68 5.14 20.58 -3.95
N ASP A 69 5.91 21.65 -4.12
CA ASP A 69 6.89 21.79 -5.22
C ASP A 69 7.93 20.65 -5.20
N ARG A 70 8.42 20.28 -4.01
CA ARG A 70 9.38 19.18 -3.86
C ARG A 70 8.74 17.81 -4.12
N LEU A 71 7.50 17.60 -3.69
CA LEU A 71 6.77 16.37 -3.97
C LEU A 71 6.52 16.20 -5.48
N GLU A 72 6.14 17.28 -6.17
CA GLU A 72 5.97 17.26 -7.62
C GLU A 72 7.28 16.92 -8.35
N ALA A 73 8.42 17.40 -7.85
CA ALA A 73 9.73 17.08 -8.40
C ALA A 73 10.14 15.60 -8.23
N ILE A 74 9.64 14.91 -7.19
CA ILE A 74 9.86 13.46 -7.00
C ILE A 74 9.04 12.67 -8.03
N GLY A 75 7.79 13.10 -8.29
CA GLY A 75 6.89 12.43 -9.23
C GLY A 75 6.40 11.05 -8.77
N PRO A 76 5.67 10.31 -9.63
CA PRO A 76 5.16 8.98 -9.32
C PRO A 76 6.26 7.92 -9.31
N PRO A 77 6.05 6.77 -8.63
CA PRO A 77 7.02 5.68 -8.64
C PRO A 77 7.17 5.13 -10.06
N THR A 78 8.40 4.84 -10.46
CA THR A 78 8.65 4.07 -11.68
C THR A 78 8.48 2.59 -11.35
N VAL A 79 7.33 2.04 -11.72
CA VAL A 79 7.06 0.60 -11.61
C VAL A 79 7.39 -0.04 -12.95
N PRO A 80 8.28 -1.06 -13.00
CA PRO A 80 8.51 -1.76 -14.25
C PRO A 80 7.19 -2.35 -14.75
N PRO A 81 6.91 -2.28 -16.06
CA PRO A 81 5.70 -2.86 -16.61
C PRO A 81 5.66 -4.34 -16.23
N PRO A 82 4.49 -4.87 -15.85
CA PRO A 82 4.41 -6.24 -15.42
C PRO A 82 4.96 -7.14 -16.52
N PRO A 83 5.88 -8.08 -16.21
CA PRO A 83 6.27 -9.08 -17.18
C PRO A 83 5.02 -9.85 -17.63
N GLY A 84 5.04 -10.42 -18.84
CA GLY A 84 3.96 -11.30 -19.33
C GLY A 84 3.72 -12.56 -18.47
N ALA A 85 4.52 -12.74 -17.42
CA ALA A 85 4.38 -13.76 -16.40
C ALA A 85 3.15 -13.49 -15.54
N SER A 86 2.07 -14.20 -15.85
CA SER A 86 0.94 -14.36 -14.96
C SER A 86 0.78 -15.83 -14.56
N ILE A 87 0.29 -16.06 -13.36
CA ILE A 87 -0.16 -17.37 -12.92
C ILE A 87 -1.40 -17.72 -13.74
N ALA A 88 -1.26 -18.70 -14.65
CA ALA A 88 -2.41 -19.14 -15.43
C ALA A 88 -3.44 -19.79 -14.49
N PRO A 89 -4.71 -19.33 -14.49
CA PRO A 89 -5.77 -19.99 -13.73
C PRO A 89 -5.97 -21.40 -14.28
N ASP A 90 -5.99 -22.41 -13.40
CA ASP A 90 -6.14 -23.81 -13.80
C ASP A 90 -7.58 -24.16 -14.24
N GLY A 91 -8.51 -23.21 -14.14
CA GLY A 91 -9.93 -23.39 -14.42
C GLY A 91 -10.64 -24.42 -13.53
N ALA A 92 -9.93 -25.03 -12.57
CA ALA A 92 -10.37 -26.20 -11.81
C ALA A 92 -10.34 -25.98 -10.29
N GLY A 93 -9.76 -24.88 -9.79
CA GLY A 93 -9.78 -24.52 -8.37
C GLY A 93 -9.10 -25.55 -7.48
N THR A 94 -8.15 -26.31 -8.04
CA THR A 94 -7.40 -27.35 -7.33
C THR A 94 -5.97 -26.89 -7.10
N LEU A 95 -5.42 -27.18 -5.91
CA LEU A 95 -4.01 -26.94 -5.63
C LEU A 95 -3.15 -27.79 -6.56
N LEU A 96 -2.75 -27.25 -7.71
CA LEU A 96 -1.80 -27.89 -8.61
C LEU A 96 -0.49 -28.12 -7.86
N ARG A 97 0.15 -29.27 -8.11
CA ARG A 97 1.48 -29.58 -7.56
C ARG A 97 2.59 -28.70 -8.16
N SER A 98 2.31 -28.03 -9.27
CA SER A 98 3.19 -27.11 -9.97
C SER A 98 2.35 -26.09 -10.75
N TRP A 99 2.62 -24.80 -10.57
CA TRP A 99 2.07 -23.74 -11.40
C TRP A 99 3.11 -23.29 -12.43
N PRO A 100 2.84 -23.44 -13.74
CA PRO A 100 3.70 -22.87 -14.75
C PRO A 100 3.57 -21.34 -14.70
N LEU A 101 4.70 -20.64 -14.54
CA LEU A 101 4.77 -19.19 -14.68
C LEU A 101 5.06 -18.89 -16.15
N ALA A 102 4.16 -18.17 -16.83
CA ALA A 102 4.31 -17.81 -18.24
C ALA A 102 5.32 -16.66 -18.41
N ALA A 103 6.57 -16.86 -18.04
CA ALA A 103 7.61 -15.86 -18.26
C ALA A 103 8.19 -15.97 -19.67
N ASP A 104 8.41 -14.83 -20.33
CA ASP A 104 9.46 -14.70 -21.35
C ASP A 104 10.81 -14.87 -20.63
N ALA A 105 11.13 -16.12 -20.31
CA ALA A 105 12.07 -16.52 -19.26
C ALA A 105 13.54 -16.50 -19.71
N GLU A 106 13.83 -16.10 -20.95
CA GLU A 106 15.19 -16.20 -21.48
C GLU A 106 16.15 -15.19 -20.84
N ASP A 107 15.66 -14.05 -20.32
CA ASP A 107 16.50 -12.98 -19.76
C ASP A 107 16.09 -12.48 -18.36
N ARG A 108 15.05 -13.03 -17.72
CA ARG A 108 14.52 -12.50 -16.45
C ARG A 108 14.81 -13.39 -15.26
N GLY A 109 15.38 -12.81 -14.21
CA GLY A 109 15.59 -13.48 -12.93
C GLY A 109 14.32 -13.56 -12.07
N PRO A 110 14.31 -14.42 -11.03
CA PRO A 110 13.15 -14.60 -10.16
C PRO A 110 12.67 -13.32 -9.47
N GLU A 111 13.58 -12.39 -9.18
CA GLU A 111 13.32 -11.08 -8.58
C GLU A 111 12.35 -10.21 -9.40
N GLU A 112 12.35 -10.36 -10.73
CA GLU A 112 11.40 -9.66 -11.60
C GLU A 112 10.04 -10.36 -11.66
N ILE A 113 9.98 -11.65 -11.30
CA ILE A 113 8.79 -12.49 -11.43
C ILE A 113 7.99 -12.51 -10.11
N TYR A 114 8.67 -12.52 -8.96
CA TYR A 114 8.03 -12.66 -7.65
C TYR A 114 6.97 -11.60 -7.33
N PRO A 115 7.17 -10.29 -7.59
CA PRO A 115 6.17 -9.29 -7.26
C PRO A 115 4.84 -9.60 -7.96
N ARG A 116 4.89 -9.89 -9.27
CA ARG A 116 3.70 -10.19 -10.04
C ARG A 116 3.04 -11.51 -9.61
N ALA A 117 3.82 -12.53 -9.30
CA ALA A 117 3.27 -13.78 -8.79
C ALA A 117 2.56 -13.59 -7.43
N LEU A 118 3.08 -12.73 -6.55
CA LEU A 118 2.43 -12.39 -5.29
C LEU A 118 1.15 -11.58 -5.50
N ASP A 119 1.14 -10.66 -6.46
CA ASP A 119 -0.06 -9.91 -6.86
C ASP A 119 -1.16 -10.85 -7.36
N ASP A 120 -0.83 -11.77 -8.28
CA ASP A 120 -1.80 -12.74 -8.82
C ASP A 120 -2.36 -13.66 -7.71
N LEU A 121 -1.49 -14.14 -6.79
CA LEU A 121 -1.93 -14.96 -5.65
C LEU A 121 -2.78 -14.17 -4.65
N ALA A 122 -2.45 -12.90 -4.42
CA ALA A 122 -3.20 -12.04 -3.51
C ALA A 122 -4.57 -11.72 -4.10
N ASP A 123 -4.65 -11.36 -5.38
CA ASP A 123 -5.91 -11.14 -6.09
C ASP A 123 -6.81 -12.39 -6.03
N GLU A 124 -6.26 -13.57 -6.31
CA GLU A 124 -7.01 -14.83 -6.29
C GLU A 124 -7.53 -15.18 -4.89
N ARG A 125 -6.69 -15.00 -3.85
CA ARG A 125 -6.99 -15.49 -2.50
C ARG A 125 -7.69 -14.47 -1.61
N PHE A 126 -7.49 -13.19 -1.87
CA PHE A 126 -7.85 -12.09 -0.98
C PHE A 126 -8.67 -11.00 -1.67
N GLY A 127 -8.71 -10.96 -3.01
CA GLY A 127 -9.34 -9.89 -3.76
C GLY A 127 -8.54 -8.60 -3.62
N ALA A 128 -9.22 -7.47 -3.39
CA ALA A 128 -8.55 -6.20 -3.14
C ALA A 128 -7.68 -6.27 -1.88
N VAL A 129 -6.42 -5.87 -1.99
CA VAL A 129 -5.47 -5.87 -0.87
C VAL A 129 -4.79 -4.51 -0.68
N SER A 130 -4.36 -4.23 0.55
CA SER A 130 -3.42 -3.14 0.84
C SER A 130 -2.18 -3.68 1.55
N LEU A 131 -1.02 -3.12 1.21
CA LEU A 131 0.27 -3.50 1.76
C LEU A 131 0.85 -2.34 2.56
N TRP A 132 1.27 -2.62 3.79
CA TRP A 132 1.82 -1.63 4.70
C TRP A 132 3.11 -2.15 5.30
N TRP A 133 4.15 -1.34 5.38
CA TRP A 133 5.39 -1.75 6.02
C TRP A 133 6.09 -0.59 6.73
N THR A 134 7.04 -0.95 7.57
CA THR A 134 7.98 -0.02 8.19
C THR A 134 9.36 -0.68 8.23
N GLN A 135 10.42 0.13 8.07
CA GLN A 135 11.80 -0.28 8.38
C GLN A 135 12.06 -0.37 9.89
N GLY A 136 11.05 -0.08 10.71
CA GLY A 136 11.14 -0.10 12.16
C GLY A 136 11.77 1.15 12.74
N SER A 137 12.01 1.10 14.04
CA SER A 137 12.68 2.11 14.86
C SER A 137 13.30 1.42 16.08
N ASP A 138 13.96 2.17 16.95
CA ASP A 138 14.47 1.64 18.23
C ASP A 138 13.38 0.99 19.10
N ALA A 139 12.11 1.35 18.89
CA ALA A 139 10.97 0.84 19.66
C ALA A 139 10.12 -0.19 18.90
N ILE A 140 10.28 -0.33 17.59
CA ILE A 140 9.37 -1.08 16.72
C ILE A 140 10.20 -1.87 15.72
N GLU A 141 10.07 -3.19 15.70
CA GLU A 141 10.75 -4.03 14.71
C GLU A 141 10.23 -3.77 13.28
N PRO A 142 11.07 -3.93 12.24
CA PRO A 142 10.60 -3.90 10.86
C PRO A 142 9.49 -4.93 10.64
N VAL A 143 8.41 -4.53 9.97
CA VAL A 143 7.29 -5.43 9.67
C VAL A 143 6.62 -5.05 8.36
N MET A 144 6.09 -6.05 7.68
CA MET A 144 5.20 -5.89 6.53
C MET A 144 3.86 -6.58 6.84
N ARG A 145 2.76 -5.91 6.50
CA ARG A 145 1.38 -6.34 6.77
C ARG A 145 0.57 -6.28 5.48
N LEU A 146 -0.17 -7.36 5.22
CA LEU A 146 -1.09 -7.48 4.10
C LEU A 146 -2.52 -7.52 4.64
N TYR A 147 -3.35 -6.61 4.14
CA TYR A 147 -4.77 -6.50 4.49
C TYR A 147 -5.65 -6.85 3.31
N ARG A 148 -6.84 -7.39 3.59
CA ARG A 148 -7.92 -7.48 2.60
C ARG A 148 -8.67 -6.15 2.64
N GLY A 149 -8.57 -5.36 1.58
CA GLY A 149 -8.98 -3.97 1.59
C GLY A 149 -8.10 -3.12 2.51
N LEU A 150 -8.69 -2.09 3.11
CA LEU A 150 -8.01 -1.22 4.06
C LEU A 150 -8.03 -1.82 5.48
N PRO A 151 -7.02 -1.51 6.32
CA PRO A 151 -7.04 -1.83 7.74
C PRO A 151 -8.30 -1.26 8.41
N HIS A 152 -8.84 -1.98 9.38
CA HIS A 152 -9.97 -1.46 10.17
C HIS A 152 -9.49 -0.38 11.16
N GLU A 153 -10.38 0.51 11.59
CA GLU A 153 -10.03 1.67 12.42
C GLU A 153 -9.45 1.29 13.81
N ASP A 154 -9.85 0.13 14.34
CA ASP A 154 -9.32 -0.43 15.59
C ASP A 154 -7.88 -0.96 15.46
N GLU A 155 -7.39 -1.13 14.23
CA GLU A 155 -6.01 -1.53 13.93
C GLU A 155 -5.06 -0.35 13.77
N PHE A 156 -5.55 0.90 13.88
CA PHE A 156 -4.70 2.08 13.77
C PHE A 156 -3.50 2.03 14.75
N ALA A 157 -3.75 1.61 15.99
CA ALA A 157 -2.71 1.47 17.01
C ALA A 157 -1.63 0.45 16.64
N THR A 158 -1.95 -0.52 15.78
CA THR A 158 -1.00 -1.53 15.30
C THR A 158 0.09 -0.91 14.43
N PHE A 159 -0.21 0.15 13.66
CA PHE A 159 0.81 0.89 12.90
C PHE A 159 1.81 1.63 13.80
N LEU A 160 1.40 1.98 15.02
CA LEU A 160 2.23 2.73 15.98
C LEU A 160 2.98 1.85 16.98
N THR A 161 2.57 0.60 17.15
CA THR A 161 3.08 -0.27 18.24
C THR A 161 3.52 -1.64 17.78
N ASN A 162 3.18 -2.03 16.54
CA ASN A 162 3.25 -3.41 16.06
C ASN A 162 2.48 -4.45 16.89
N LEU A 163 1.72 -4.03 17.91
CA LEU A 163 0.89 -4.92 18.70
C LEU A 163 -0.34 -5.30 17.89
N ARG A 164 -0.59 -6.61 17.79
CA ARG A 164 -1.83 -7.11 17.20
C ARG A 164 -2.97 -6.81 18.20
N PRO A 165 -4.12 -6.28 17.75
CA PRO A 165 -5.28 -6.20 18.62
C PRO A 165 -5.65 -7.62 19.06
N GLU A 166 -6.00 -7.79 20.33
CA GLU A 166 -6.63 -9.03 20.74
C GLU A 166 -7.92 -9.20 19.91
N PRO A 167 -8.18 -10.39 19.34
CA PRO A 167 -9.39 -10.57 18.56
C PRO A 167 -10.59 -10.22 19.44
N ALA A 168 -11.39 -9.24 19.00
CA ALA A 168 -12.68 -8.97 19.61
C ALA A 168 -13.43 -10.31 19.69
N ALA A 169 -14.04 -10.59 20.86
CA ALA A 169 -14.84 -11.78 21.04
C ALA A 169 -15.83 -11.89 19.85
N ALA A 170 -15.98 -13.10 19.31
CA ALA A 170 -16.56 -13.39 17.99
C ALA A 170 -18.01 -12.94 17.73
N GLU A 171 -18.61 -12.10 18.58
CA GLU A 171 -19.98 -11.62 18.47
C GLU A 171 -20.16 -10.49 17.43
N ASP A 172 -19.11 -9.77 17.03
CA ASP A 172 -19.22 -8.63 16.09
C ASP A 172 -18.93 -8.96 14.61
N ALA A 173 -18.46 -10.17 14.31
CA ALA A 173 -18.11 -10.57 12.94
C ALA A 173 -19.31 -10.69 11.97
N ALA A 174 -20.54 -10.60 12.48
CA ALA A 174 -21.77 -10.72 11.69
C ALA A 174 -22.36 -9.37 11.23
N ALA A 175 -21.77 -8.25 11.60
CA ALA A 175 -22.32 -6.92 11.33
C ALA A 175 -21.32 -6.01 10.60
N ALA A 176 -20.77 -6.44 9.47
CA ALA A 176 -20.20 -5.50 8.51
C ALA A 176 -21.38 -4.78 7.82
N PRO A 177 -21.59 -3.46 8.03
CA PRO A 177 -22.62 -2.75 7.29
C PRO A 177 -22.21 -2.60 5.83
N ASP A 178 -23.17 -2.84 4.92
CA ASP A 178 -23.08 -2.52 3.50
C ASP A 178 -22.46 -1.13 3.32
N ALA A 179 -21.35 -1.08 2.58
CA ALA A 179 -20.70 0.16 2.15
C ALA A 179 -21.68 1.00 1.32
N LYS A 180 -22.48 1.85 1.97
CA LYS A 180 -23.25 2.88 1.31
C LYS A 180 -22.28 3.93 0.81
N SER A 181 -22.10 3.91 -0.50
CA SER A 181 -21.47 4.94 -1.32
C SER A 181 -21.86 6.33 -0.83
N ILE A 182 -20.89 7.09 -0.32
CA ILE A 182 -21.04 8.53 -0.13
C ILE A 182 -20.59 9.15 -1.45
N ALA A 183 -21.56 9.43 -2.32
CA ALA A 183 -21.33 10.25 -3.50
C ALA A 183 -21.12 11.69 -3.03
N LEU A 184 -19.90 12.21 -3.21
CA LEU A 184 -19.64 13.64 -3.16
C LEU A 184 -20.10 14.25 -4.49
N GLU A 185 -21.33 14.76 -4.51
CA GLU A 185 -21.80 15.68 -5.54
C GLU A 185 -20.99 16.98 -5.45
N CYS A 186 -20.08 17.20 -6.40
CA CYS A 186 -19.51 18.51 -6.65
C CYS A 186 -20.52 19.32 -7.48
N ASP A 187 -21.19 20.26 -6.82
CA ASP A 187 -22.13 21.19 -7.43
C ASP A 187 -21.36 22.37 -8.07
N ARG A 188 -21.52 22.48 -9.39
CA ARG A 188 -21.18 23.54 -10.38
C ARG A 188 -19.73 23.88 -10.73
#